data_AF-A0A1S8D373-F1
#
_entry.id   AF-A0A1S8D373-F1
#
_cell.length_a   1.000
_cell.length_b   1.000
_cell.length_c   1.000
_cell.angle_alpha   90.00
_cell.angle_beta   90.00
_cell.angle_gamma   90.00
#
_symmetry.space_group_name_H-M   'P 1'
#
loop_
_entity.id
_entity.type
_entity.pdbx_description
1 polymer ?
#
loop_
_entity_poly.entity_id
_entity_poly.type
_entity_poly.pdbx_seq_one_letter_code
_entity_poly.pdbx_strand_id
1 'polypeptide(L)'
;MRRFYLLGFLLLLSFDALAQISFKYAAMGALPVTADLAWLGRVLAQPWVYVALCGYLGAFFTWMALLRHAPIGPAFAASHLEVLVVMVLAVPLFGEHLGWAQILGGTAILAGIVCLALSETDEPEAGAAGTHAGPGPHRNGMPSTAPSPGAVPG
;
A
#
# COMPACT_ATOMS: atom_id res chain seq x y z
N MET A 1 -4.17 -17.41 1.46
CA MET A 1 -3.76 -16.11 0.88
C MET A 1 -4.48 -14.92 1.53
N ARG A 2 -5.82 -14.79 1.47
CA ARG A 2 -6.54 -13.61 2.01
C ARG A 2 -6.25 -13.28 3.49
N ARG A 3 -6.15 -14.29 4.35
CA ARG A 3 -5.84 -14.11 5.79
C ARG A 3 -4.44 -13.54 6.03
N PHE A 4 -3.46 -13.89 5.19
CA PHE A 4 -2.09 -13.39 5.30
C PHE A 4 -2.04 -11.88 5.03
N TYR A 5 -2.71 -11.42 3.97
CA TYR A 5 -2.81 -9.99 3.66
C TYR A 5 -3.54 -9.23 4.75
N LEU A 6 -4.69 -9.72 5.22
CA LEU A 6 -5.43 -9.05 6.29
C LEU A 6 -4.61 -8.92 7.57
N LEU A 7 -3.91 -9.98 7.97
CA LEU A 7 -3.03 -9.94 9.14
C LEU A 7 -1.84 -8.99 8.93
N GLY A 8 -1.22 -9.02 7.75
CA GLY A 8 -0.08 -8.16 7.45
C GLY A 8 -0.47 -6.67 7.33
N PHE A 9 -1.62 -6.35 6.73
CA PHE A 9 -2.15 -4.98 6.71
C PHE A 9 -2.54 -4.49 8.10
N LEU A 10 -3.16 -5.33 8.92
CA LEU A 10 -3.50 -4.98 10.30
C LEU A 10 -2.22 -4.75 11.13
N LEU A 11 -1.21 -5.61 10.95
CA LEU A 11 0.07 -5.48 11.64
C LEU A 11 0.81 -4.20 11.20
N LEU A 12 0.84 -3.92 9.90
CA LEU A 12 1.41 -2.70 9.34
C LEU A 12 0.73 -1.46 9.93
N LEU A 13 -0.59 -1.40 9.84
CA LEU A 13 -1.42 -0.33 10.41
C LEU A 13 -1.17 -0.13 11.91
N SER A 14 -0.96 -1.23 12.65
CA SER A 14 -0.66 -1.18 14.08
C SER A 14 0.72 -0.58 14.36
N PHE A 15 1.73 -0.93 13.56
CA PHE A 15 3.06 -0.38 13.67
C PHE A 15 3.12 1.10 13.29
N ASP A 16 2.44 1.50 12.21
CA ASP A 16 2.37 2.90 11.78
C ASP A 16 1.62 3.76 12.81
N ALA A 17 0.47 3.28 13.30
CA ALA A 17 -0.26 3.97 14.36
C ALA A 17 0.57 4.09 15.65
N LEU A 18 1.26 3.01 16.06
CA LEU A 18 2.16 3.02 17.21
C LEU A 18 3.27 4.07 17.04
N ALA A 19 3.88 4.15 15.85
CA ALA A 19 4.93 5.12 15.57
C ALA A 19 4.42 6.56 15.66
N GLN A 20 3.29 6.88 15.02
CA GLN A 20 2.70 8.24 15.05
C GLN A 20 2.29 8.66 16.46
N ILE A 21 1.65 7.77 17.21
CA ILE A 21 1.25 8.00 18.61
C ILE A 21 2.49 8.22 19.48
N SER A 22 3.53 7.41 19.29
CA SER A 22 4.78 7.52 20.04
C SER A 22 5.51 8.83 19.74
N PHE A 23 5.54 9.28 18.48
CA PHE A 23 6.10 10.59 18.13
C PHE A 23 5.38 11.72 18.85
N LYS A 24 4.06 11.65 18.96
CA LYS A 24 3.28 12.65 19.70
C LYS A 24 3.60 12.66 21.19
N TYR A 25 3.67 11.50 21.84
CA TYR A 25 4.11 11.42 23.23
C TYR A 25 5.54 11.92 23.44
N ALA A 26 6.47 11.58 22.54
CA ALA A 26 7.83 12.09 22.57
C ALA A 26 7.87 13.62 22.44
N ALA A 27 7.09 14.19 21.51
CA ALA A 27 7.04 15.63 21.31
C ALA A 27 6.51 16.37 22.55
N MET A 28 5.45 15.84 23.19
CA MET A 28 4.93 16.41 24.43
C MET A 28 5.96 16.36 25.57
N GLY A 29 6.72 15.26 25.68
CA GLY A 29 7.77 15.10 26.69
C GLY A 29 9.03 15.93 26.45
N ALA A 30 9.24 16.41 25.21
CA ALA A 30 10.42 17.18 24.82
C ALA A 30 10.20 18.70 24.84
N LEU A 31 9.02 19.19 25.26
CA LEU A 31 8.74 20.62 25.43
C LEU A 31 9.67 21.28 26.48
N PRO A 32 9.99 22.58 26.34
CA PRO A 32 9.70 23.47 25.21
C PRO A 32 10.58 23.15 23.99
N VAL A 33 10.05 23.38 22.79
CA VAL A 33 10.81 23.18 21.54
C VAL A 33 11.80 24.32 21.36
N THR A 34 13.08 23.99 21.35
CA THR A 34 14.19 24.93 21.14
C THR A 34 15.17 24.37 20.12
N ALA A 35 15.77 25.23 19.28
CA ALA A 35 16.73 24.81 18.26
C ALA A 35 18.15 24.70 18.83
N ASP A 36 18.31 23.91 19.89
CA ASP A 36 19.56 23.74 20.61
C ASP A 36 19.86 22.25 20.92
N LEU A 37 21.13 21.97 21.22
CA LEU A 37 21.56 20.61 21.57
C LEU A 37 20.90 20.11 22.86
N ALA A 38 20.49 21.02 23.75
CA ALA A 38 19.77 20.63 24.97
C ALA A 38 18.38 20.06 24.65
N TRP A 39 17.64 20.64 23.70
CA TRP A 39 16.39 20.05 23.23
C TRP A 39 16.60 18.71 22.53
N LEU A 40 17.64 18.59 21.68
CA LEU A 40 17.97 17.31 21.06
C LEU A 40 18.24 16.23 22.13
N GLY A 41 18.97 16.56 23.18
CA GLY A 41 19.17 15.69 24.33
C GLY A 41 17.86 15.28 25.01
N ARG A 42 16.92 16.23 25.20
CA ARG A 42 15.59 15.93 25.76
C ARG A 42 14.78 14.98 24.88
N VAL A 43 14.81 15.18 23.55
CA VAL A 43 14.13 14.31 22.57
C VAL A 43 14.70 12.91 22.65
N LEU A 44 16.03 12.76 22.59
CA LEU A 44 16.68 11.45 22.66
C LEU A 44 16.47 10.75 24.01
N ALA A 45 16.27 11.51 25.09
CA ALA A 45 15.93 10.95 26.39
C ALA A 45 14.48 10.43 26.49
N GLN A 46 13.59 10.75 25.54
CA GLN A 46 12.20 10.29 25.59
C GLN A 46 12.11 8.81 25.23
N PRO A 47 11.55 7.95 26.10
CA PRO A 47 11.41 6.51 25.82
C PRO A 47 10.55 6.26 24.57
N TRP A 48 9.57 7.12 24.32
CA TRP A 48 8.67 7.05 23.18
C TRP A 48 9.36 7.21 21.83
N VAL A 49 10.53 7.88 21.75
CA VAL A 49 11.31 7.95 20.50
C VAL A 49 11.78 6.55 20.09
N TYR A 50 12.19 5.73 21.06
CA TYR A 50 12.62 4.36 20.79
C TYR A 50 11.45 3.45 20.45
N VAL A 51 10.28 3.64 21.08
CA VAL A 51 9.05 2.93 20.69
C VAL A 51 8.65 3.30 19.26
N ALA A 52 8.74 4.58 18.89
CA ALA A 52 8.48 5.03 17.53
C ALA A 52 9.45 4.40 16.53
N LEU A 53 10.74 4.33 16.86
CA LEU A 53 11.76 3.68 16.04
C LEU A 53 11.47 2.18 15.84
N CYS A 54 11.12 1.47 16.92
CA CYS A 54 10.72 0.07 16.84
C CYS A 54 9.45 -0.12 15.98
N GLY A 55 8.46 0.76 16.13
CA GLY A 55 7.27 0.79 15.26
C GLY A 55 7.64 0.96 13.80
N TYR A 56 8.49 1.94 13.48
CA TYR A 56 8.94 2.22 12.12
C TYR A 56 9.71 1.05 11.49
N LEU A 57 10.59 0.39 12.26
CA LEU A 57 11.28 -0.82 11.82
C LEU A 57 10.30 -1.97 11.56
N GLY A 58 9.33 -2.17 12.45
CA GLY A 58 8.28 -3.17 12.29
C GLY A 58 7.42 -2.92 11.04
N ALA A 59 7.00 -1.67 10.83
CA ALA A 59 6.26 -1.25 9.65
C ALA A 59 7.08 -1.49 8.38
N PHE A 60 8.36 -1.11 8.37
CA PHE A 60 9.24 -1.31 7.22
C PHE A 60 9.34 -2.78 6.80
N PHE A 61 9.62 -3.70 7.72
CA PHE A 61 9.72 -5.12 7.39
C PHE A 61 8.37 -5.72 6.98
N THR A 62 7.29 -5.33 7.65
CA THR A 62 5.94 -5.78 7.31
C THR A 62 5.55 -5.31 5.92
N TRP A 63 5.85 -4.05 5.59
CA TRP A 63 5.63 -3.45 4.28
C TRP A 63 6.42 -4.15 3.19
N MET A 64 7.72 -4.39 3.38
CA MET A 64 8.54 -5.15 2.42
C MET A 64 7.99 -6.57 2.18
N ALA A 65 7.50 -7.23 3.24
CA ALA A 65 6.86 -8.55 3.11
C ALA A 65 5.54 -8.49 2.33
N LEU A 66 4.76 -7.42 2.53
CA LEU A 66 3.51 -7.15 1.83
C LEU A 66 3.73 -6.85 0.35
N LEU A 67 4.67 -5.95 0.03
CA LEU A 67 4.96 -5.55 -1.36
C LEU A 67 5.35 -6.73 -2.25
N ARG A 68 5.91 -7.80 -1.67
CA ARG A 68 6.26 -8.99 -2.43
C ARG A 68 5.05 -9.75 -3.00
N HIS A 69 3.84 -9.54 -2.45
CA HIS A 69 2.68 -10.37 -2.77
C HIS A 69 1.35 -9.61 -2.86
N ALA A 70 1.24 -8.39 -2.33
CA ALA A 70 -0.03 -7.68 -2.23
C ALA A 70 -0.35 -6.91 -3.51
N PRO A 71 -1.61 -6.93 -3.98
CA PRO A 71 -2.07 -6.04 -5.04
C PRO A 71 -1.96 -4.57 -4.60
N ILE A 72 -1.78 -3.68 -5.58
CA ILE A 72 -1.47 -2.27 -5.35
C ILE A 72 -2.65 -1.54 -4.68
N GLY A 73 -3.91 -1.85 -5.03
CA GLY A 73 -5.04 -1.09 -4.51
C GLY A 73 -5.35 -1.32 -3.03
N PRO A 74 -5.34 -2.55 -2.45
CA PRO A 74 -5.46 -2.72 -1.01
C PRO A 74 -4.30 -2.11 -0.25
N ALA A 75 -3.10 -2.11 -0.84
CA ALA A 75 -1.95 -1.45 -0.26
C ALA A 75 -2.17 0.07 -0.16
N PHE A 76 -2.67 0.68 -1.24
CA PHE A 76 -2.99 2.09 -1.26
C PHE A 76 -4.12 2.46 -0.29
N ALA A 77 -5.18 1.65 -0.21
CA ALA A 77 -6.26 1.83 0.75
C ALA A 77 -5.76 1.76 2.20
N ALA A 78 -4.89 0.79 2.52
CA ALA A 78 -4.34 0.63 3.85
C ALA A 78 -3.45 1.81 4.28
N SER A 79 -2.62 2.35 3.39
CA SER A 79 -1.74 3.50 3.70
C SER A 79 -2.52 4.76 4.09
N HIS A 80 -3.72 4.97 3.55
CA HIS A 80 -4.55 6.13 3.89
C HIS A 80 -5.40 5.88 5.15
N LEU A 81 -5.71 4.61 5.43
CA LEU A 81 -6.49 4.24 6.60
C LEU A 81 -5.73 4.56 7.91
N GLU A 82 -4.40 4.56 7.90
CA GLU A 82 -3.60 4.88 9.10
C GLU A 82 -3.94 6.26 9.67
N VAL A 83 -4.12 7.27 8.83
CA VAL A 83 -4.37 8.65 9.26
C VAL A 83 -5.72 8.73 9.97
N LEU A 84 -6.73 8.01 9.47
CA LEU A 84 -8.03 7.90 10.12
C LEU A 84 -7.93 7.18 11.46
N VAL A 85 -7.17 6.09 11.52
CA VAL A 85 -6.97 5.32 12.76
C VAL A 85 -6.29 6.18 13.82
N VAL A 86 -5.21 6.88 13.48
CA VAL A 86 -4.50 7.75 14.42
C VAL A 86 -5.36 8.94 14.84
N MET A 87 -6.11 9.54 13.91
CA MET A 87 -7.08 10.60 14.23
C MET A 87 -8.13 10.13 15.24
N VAL A 88 -8.70 8.94 15.05
CA VAL A 88 -9.70 8.38 15.98
C VAL A 88 -9.06 8.01 17.31
N LEU A 89 -7.89 7.38 17.31
CA LEU A 89 -7.15 7.01 18.52
C LEU A 89 -6.68 8.24 19.30
N ALA A 90 -6.50 9.39 18.65
CA ALA A 90 -6.05 10.59 19.31
C ALA A 90 -7.07 11.14 20.33
N VAL A 91 -8.37 10.90 20.10
CA VAL A 91 -9.44 11.34 21.01
C VAL A 91 -9.32 10.70 22.40
N PRO A 92 -9.32 9.37 22.56
CA PRO A 92 -9.16 8.75 23.87
C PRO A 92 -7.73 8.84 24.43
N LEU A 93 -6.69 8.86 23.59
CA LEU A 93 -5.30 8.83 24.05
C LEU A 93 -4.79 10.20 24.51
N PHE A 94 -5.23 11.28 23.86
CA PHE A 94 -4.76 12.64 24.12
C PHE A 94 -5.87 13.58 24.59
N GLY A 95 -7.13 13.13 24.66
CA GLY A 95 -8.27 13.97 25.02
C GLY A 95 -8.57 15.05 23.97
N GLU A 96 -8.16 14.82 22.71
CA GLU A 96 -8.32 15.80 21.65
C GLU A 96 -9.74 15.82 21.09
N HIS A 97 -10.21 17.02 20.76
CA HIS A 97 -11.49 17.21 20.11
C HIS A 97 -11.29 17.28 18.59
N LEU A 98 -12.01 16.44 17.86
CA LEU A 98 -12.07 16.52 16.41
C LEU A 98 -12.94 17.71 16.01
N GLY A 99 -12.31 18.75 15.48
CA GLY A 99 -12.98 19.88 14.87
C GLY A 99 -13.58 19.53 13.52
N TRP A 100 -14.44 20.43 13.02
CA TRP A 100 -15.15 20.25 11.76
C TRP A 100 -14.23 20.02 10.56
N ALA A 101 -13.07 20.66 10.51
CA ALA A 101 -12.10 20.46 9.43
C ALA A 101 -11.55 19.02 9.42
N GLN A 102 -11.24 18.43 10.59
CA GLN A 102 -10.77 17.05 10.69
C GLN A 102 -11.88 16.06 10.31
N ILE A 103 -13.12 16.32 10.70
CA ILE A 103 -14.26 15.49 10.34
C ILE A 103 -14.50 15.53 8.82
N LEU A 104 -14.50 16.72 8.21
CA LEU A 104 -14.68 16.87 6.76
C LEU A 104 -13.53 16.22 5.99
N GLY A 105 -12.28 16.50 6.37
CA GLY A 105 -11.11 15.90 5.77
C GLY A 105 -11.07 14.38 5.91
N GLY A 106 -11.36 13.87 7.12
CA GLY A 106 -11.43 12.44 7.38
C GLY A 106 -12.54 11.75 6.60
N THR A 107 -13.70 12.38 6.47
CA THR A 107 -14.80 11.85 5.64
C THR A 107 -14.42 11.83 4.15
N ALA A 108 -13.72 12.85 3.66
CA ALA A 108 -13.23 12.88 2.28
C ALA A 108 -12.19 11.79 2.00
N ILE A 109 -11.25 11.54 2.94
CA ILE A 109 -10.28 10.44 2.85
C ILE A 109 -11.03 9.09 2.82
N LEU A 110 -11.98 8.90 3.75
CA LEU A 110 -12.78 7.67 3.81
C LEU A 110 -13.56 7.44 2.50
N ALA A 111 -14.15 8.48 1.94
CA ALA A 111 -14.84 8.41 0.65
C ALA A 111 -13.88 8.02 -0.49
N GLY A 112 -12.66 8.55 -0.51
CA GLY A 112 -11.61 8.16 -1.46
C GLY A 112 -11.23 6.69 -1.34
N ILE A 113 -11.07 6.18 -0.11
CA ILE A 113 -10.79 4.76 0.15
C ILE A 113 -11.94 3.87 -0.34
N VAL A 114 -13.19 4.26 -0.08
CA VAL A 114 -14.38 3.53 -0.54
C VAL A 114 -14.45 3.52 -2.07
N CYS A 115 -14.22 4.67 -2.71
CA CYS A 115 -14.18 4.77 -4.16
C CYS A 115 -13.16 3.81 -4.78
N LEU A 116 -11.93 3.78 -4.24
CA LEU A 116 -10.88 2.89 -4.69
C LEU A 116 -11.26 1.41 -4.50
N ALA A 117 -11.83 1.07 -3.35
CA ALA A 117 -12.27 -0.30 -3.06
C ALA A 117 -13.38 -0.78 -4.02
N LEU A 118 -14.28 0.12 -4.44
CA LEU A 118 -15.32 -0.20 -5.42
C LEU A 118 -14.76 -0.37 -6.83
N SER A 119 -13.83 0.51 -7.26
CA SER A 119 -13.19 0.38 -8.58
C SER A 119 -12.42 -0.93 -8.72
N GLU A 120 -11.80 -1.42 -7.65
CA GLU A 120 -11.05 -2.67 -7.67
C GLU A 120 -11.94 -3.93 -7.67
N THR A 121 -13.23 -3.78 -7.36
CA THR A 121 -14.24 -4.85 -7.54
C THR A 121 -14.86 -4.88 -8.94
N ASP A 122 -14.69 -3.80 -9.71
CA ASP A 122 -15.29 -3.60 -11.05
C ASP A 122 -14.33 -3.89 -12.21
N GLU A 123 -13.14 -4.45 -11.96
CA GLU A 123 -12.35 -5.11 -13.02
C GLU A 123 -12.79 -6.59 -13.15
N PRO A 124 -13.77 -6.91 -14.02
CA PRO A 124 -13.90 -8.26 -14.51
C PRO A 124 -12.68 -8.57 -15.39
N GLU A 125 -12.39 -9.86 -15.49
CA GLU A 125 -11.45 -10.53 -16.39
C GLU A 125 -11.74 -10.25 -17.89
N ALA A 126 -11.85 -8.99 -18.30
CA ALA A 126 -12.22 -8.51 -19.63
C ALA A 126 -10.98 -8.35 -20.52
N GLY A 127 -10.07 -9.32 -20.48
CA GLY A 127 -8.93 -9.46 -21.38
C GLY A 127 -8.95 -10.72 -22.24
N ALA A 128 -9.98 -11.57 -22.12
CA ALA A 128 -10.05 -12.87 -22.78
C ALA A 128 -11.29 -13.06 -23.65
N ALA A 129 -11.78 -12.03 -24.35
CA ALA A 129 -12.71 -12.20 -25.49
C ALA A 129 -12.92 -10.87 -26.22
N GLY A 130 -11.93 -10.48 -27.04
CA GLY A 130 -11.98 -9.26 -27.85
C GLY A 130 -11.42 -9.50 -29.25
N THR A 131 -12.11 -10.32 -30.03
CA THR A 131 -12.35 -10.11 -31.47
C THR A 131 -11.16 -9.61 -32.31
N HIS A 132 -10.25 -10.51 -32.71
CA HIS A 132 -9.61 -10.41 -34.02
C HIS A 132 -10.62 -10.85 -35.08
N ALA A 133 -11.54 -9.95 -35.44
CA ALA A 133 -12.19 -9.98 -36.74
C ALA A 133 -11.11 -9.70 -37.79
N GLY A 134 -10.79 -10.71 -38.62
CA GLY A 134 -9.65 -10.66 -39.54
C GLY A 134 -9.86 -9.78 -40.78
N PRO A 135 -8.81 -9.56 -41.58
CA PRO A 135 -8.94 -9.21 -42.98
C PRO A 135 -8.80 -10.46 -43.89
N GLY A 136 -9.53 -10.43 -45.02
CA GLY A 136 -9.86 -11.53 -45.91
C GLY A 136 -8.71 -12.27 -46.64
N PRO A 137 -9.07 -13.24 -47.52
CA PRO A 137 -8.14 -14.24 -48.03
C PRO A 137 -7.30 -13.69 -49.19
N HIS A 138 -5.98 -13.62 -49.00
CA HIS A 138 -5.05 -13.46 -50.11
C HIS A 138 -4.78 -14.82 -50.77
N ARG A 139 -5.48 -15.06 -51.89
CA ARG A 139 -5.08 -16.01 -52.94
C ARG A 139 -3.94 -15.41 -53.76
N ASN A 140 -2.81 -16.10 -53.83
CA ASN A 140 -1.81 -16.16 -54.92
C ASN A 140 -0.58 -16.87 -54.32
N GLY A 141 0.01 -17.96 -54.82
CA GLY A 141 0.00 -18.54 -56.16
C GLY A 141 1.44 -18.80 -56.58
N MET A 142 2.08 -19.89 -56.12
CA MET A 142 2.93 -20.80 -56.91
C MET A 142 3.59 -21.90 -56.05
N PRO A 143 3.82 -23.11 -56.60
CA PRO A 143 4.28 -24.29 -55.87
C PRO A 143 5.81 -24.38 -55.81
N SER A 144 6.35 -24.68 -54.63
CA SER A 144 7.75 -25.10 -54.45
C SER A 144 7.90 -26.55 -54.93
N THR A 145 8.43 -26.74 -56.12
CA THR A 145 8.85 -28.05 -56.64
C THR A 145 10.34 -28.24 -56.39
N ALA A 146 10.69 -29.09 -55.43
CA ALA A 146 11.94 -29.85 -55.45
C ALA A 146 11.77 -31.13 -54.62
N PRO A 147 11.63 -32.32 -55.25
CA PRO A 147 11.66 -33.58 -54.53
C PRO A 147 13.12 -34.06 -54.38
N SER A 148 13.51 -34.48 -53.19
CA SER A 148 14.70 -35.33 -52.98
C SER A 148 14.28 -36.79 -52.98
N PRO A 149 14.70 -37.63 -53.96
CA PRO A 149 14.53 -39.06 -53.89
C PRO A 149 15.80 -39.71 -53.32
N GLY A 150 15.66 -40.46 -52.23
CA GLY A 150 16.67 -41.42 -51.82
C GLY A 150 16.53 -42.71 -52.63
N ALA A 151 17.65 -43.20 -53.20
CA ALA A 151 17.95 -44.62 -53.43
C ALA A 151 19.37 -44.79 -54.04
N VAL A 152 20.23 -45.51 -53.31
CA VAL A 152 21.43 -46.27 -53.74
C VAL A 152 20.92 -47.47 -54.59
N PRO A 153 21.56 -48.01 -55.67
CA PRO A 153 22.89 -48.68 -55.66
C PRO A 153 23.70 -48.73 -56.99
N GLY A 154 24.94 -49.23 -56.92
CA GLY A 154 25.80 -49.58 -58.08
C GLY A 154 27.28 -49.44 -57.80
#